data_AF-A0A350F030-F1
#
_entry.id   AF-A0A350F030-F1
#
_cell.length_a   1.000
_cell.length_b   1.000
_cell.length_c   1.000
_cell.angle_alpha   90.00
_cell.angle_beta   90.00
_cell.angle_gamma   90.00
#
_symmetry.space_group_name_H-M   'P 1'
#
loop_
_entity.id
_entity.type
_entity.pdbx_description
1 polymer ?
#
loop_
_entity_poly.entity_id
_entity_poly.type
_entity_poly.pdbx_seq_one_letter_code
_entity_poly.pdbx_strand_id
1 'polypeptide(L)'
;MNRHQPSDPLDDLLRQWRAPMRNHDDEADFVAGVILAIRRSSTEGTAVVHHGALRIRLAVAAAVALLTLLLAWVQLSAPRHATPAANPIAESALGVYWQEIRTLFPNQGITLHWRNGSPELLLTDSKAMTAETPLMIRVCRNDRCEVFLTTSGHSIDIFGTDYDVLETGAGEVILVSSTGPWLPDETHGDVEIRLEARSLEAKL
;
A
#
# COMPACT_ATOMS: atom_id res chain seq x y z
N MET A 1 10.37 -16.14 69.30
CA MET A 1 10.53 -15.94 67.85
C MET A 1 9.94 -17.16 67.16
N ASN A 2 8.74 -17.03 66.60
CA ASN A 2 8.15 -17.95 65.62
C ASN A 2 6.91 -17.26 65.04
N ARG A 3 7.02 -16.68 63.85
CA ARG A 3 5.88 -16.11 63.13
C ARG A 3 5.16 -17.24 62.41
N HIS A 4 3.90 -17.47 62.75
CA HIS A 4 2.99 -18.23 61.90
C HIS A 4 2.70 -17.41 60.65
N GLN A 5 3.01 -18.00 59.50
CA GLN A 5 2.67 -17.46 58.19
C GLN A 5 1.27 -17.96 57.84
N PRO A 6 0.29 -17.09 57.55
CA PRO A 6 -1.07 -17.51 57.21
C PRO A 6 -1.06 -18.24 55.87
N SER A 7 -1.67 -19.42 55.81
CA SER A 7 -1.85 -20.19 54.59
C SER A 7 -2.76 -19.43 53.62
N ASP A 8 -2.40 -19.47 52.34
CA ASP A 8 -3.12 -18.81 51.26
C ASP A 8 -4.53 -19.42 51.12
N PRO A 9 -5.61 -18.63 51.19
CA PRO A 9 -6.98 -19.14 51.10
C PRO A 9 -7.26 -19.91 49.80
N LEU A 10 -6.46 -19.68 48.74
CA LEU A 10 -6.55 -20.44 47.50
C LEU A 10 -6.12 -21.91 47.68
N ASP A 11 -5.14 -22.14 48.55
CA ASP A 11 -4.55 -23.47 48.77
C ASP A 11 -5.52 -24.40 49.54
N ASP A 12 -6.35 -23.84 50.42
CA ASP A 12 -7.42 -24.57 51.09
C ASP A 12 -8.58 -24.91 50.15
N LEU A 13 -8.89 -24.02 49.19
CA LEU A 13 -9.91 -24.27 48.17
C LEU A 13 -9.49 -25.36 47.18
N LEU A 14 -8.22 -25.35 46.76
CA LEU A 14 -7.70 -26.38 45.85
C LEU A 14 -7.61 -27.76 46.52
N ARG A 15 -7.35 -27.82 47.83
CA ARG A 15 -7.36 -29.08 48.58
C ARG A 15 -8.77 -29.64 48.82
N GLN A 16 -9.79 -28.80 48.83
CA GLN A 16 -11.19 -29.25 48.92
C GLN A 16 -11.71 -29.84 47.60
N TRP A 17 -11.12 -29.50 46.47
CA TRP A 17 -11.52 -30.05 45.18
C TRP A 17 -10.89 -31.42 44.91
N ARG A 18 -11.62 -32.49 45.26
CA ARG A 18 -11.36 -33.81 44.68
C ARG A 18 -11.94 -33.86 43.27
N ALA A 19 -11.10 -34.16 42.28
CA ALA A 19 -11.58 -34.52 40.96
C ALA A 19 -12.53 -35.72 41.08
N PRO A 20 -13.75 -35.66 40.52
CA PRO A 20 -14.64 -36.80 40.50
C PRO A 20 -13.92 -37.96 39.81
N MET A 21 -13.90 -39.12 40.45
CA MET A 21 -13.26 -40.31 39.92
C MET A 21 -14.08 -40.75 38.70
N ARG A 22 -13.58 -40.40 37.51
CA ARG A 22 -14.21 -40.71 36.23
C ARG A 22 -14.09 -42.22 36.01
N ASN A 23 -15.22 -42.93 36.08
CA ASN A 23 -15.23 -44.35 35.75
C ASN A 23 -15.11 -44.49 34.21
N HIS A 24 -14.58 -45.62 33.72
CA HIS A 24 -14.38 -45.80 32.28
C HIS A 24 -15.69 -46.02 31.49
N ASP A 25 -16.77 -46.39 32.20
CA ASP A 25 -18.07 -46.69 31.59
C ASP A 25 -18.88 -45.41 31.27
N ASP A 26 -18.70 -44.33 32.04
CA ASP A 26 -19.33 -43.02 31.85
C ASP A 26 -18.87 -42.34 30.55
N GLU A 27 -17.65 -42.65 30.08
CA GLU A 27 -17.12 -42.08 28.85
C GLU A 27 -17.74 -42.71 27.60
N ALA A 28 -18.07 -44.00 27.65
CA ALA A 28 -18.73 -44.70 26.56
C ALA A 28 -20.16 -44.17 26.35
N ASP A 29 -20.90 -43.96 27.44
CA ASP A 29 -22.28 -43.44 27.40
C ASP A 29 -22.33 -41.98 26.94
N PHE A 30 -21.35 -41.16 27.34
CA PHE A 30 -21.24 -39.78 26.85
C PHE A 30 -21.00 -39.72 25.34
N VAL A 31 -20.04 -40.49 24.83
CA VAL A 31 -19.74 -40.52 23.39
C VAL A 31 -20.93 -41.06 22.59
N ALA A 32 -21.60 -42.09 23.09
CA ALA A 32 -22.81 -42.62 22.47
C ALA A 32 -23.94 -41.56 22.44
N GLY A 33 -24.14 -40.83 23.54
CA GLY A 33 -25.11 -39.73 23.64
C GLY A 33 -24.83 -38.58 22.67
N VAL A 34 -23.56 -38.18 22.53
CA VAL A 34 -23.15 -37.13 21.58
C VAL A 34 -23.36 -37.56 20.14
N ILE A 35 -23.00 -38.80 19.78
CA ILE A 35 -23.22 -39.33 18.42
C ILE A 35 -24.72 -39.40 18.10
N LEU A 36 -25.55 -39.84 19.05
CA LEU A 36 -27.01 -39.86 18.90
C LEU A 36 -27.60 -38.46 18.74
N ALA A 37 -27.12 -37.47 19.52
CA ALA A 37 -27.57 -36.09 19.42
C ALA A 37 -27.21 -35.44 18.07
N ILE A 38 -25.99 -35.68 17.56
CA ILE A 38 -25.54 -35.19 16.25
C ILE A 38 -26.36 -35.84 15.12
N ARG A 39 -26.64 -37.15 15.22
CA ARG A 39 -27.44 -37.84 14.21
C ARG A 39 -28.87 -37.29 14.16
N ARG A 40 -29.43 -36.97 15.32
CA ARG A 40 -30.80 -36.42 15.46
C ARG A 40 -30.91 -35.01 14.90
N SER A 41 -29.94 -34.14 15.18
CA SER A 41 -29.93 -32.76 14.65
C SER A 41 -29.70 -32.69 13.14
N SER A 42 -29.04 -33.69 12.55
CA SER A 42 -28.88 -33.79 11.09
C SER A 42 -30.16 -34.23 10.36
N THR A 43 -31.16 -34.78 11.07
CA THR A 43 -32.45 -35.20 10.50
C THR A 43 -33.57 -34.15 10.60
N GLU A 44 -33.34 -33.03 11.27
CA GLU A 44 -34.28 -31.89 11.31
C GLU A 44 -33.95 -30.84 10.23
N GLY A 45 -33.53 -31.31 9.05
CA GLY A 45 -33.46 -30.54 7.81
C GLY A 45 -34.78 -30.59 7.05
N THR A 46 -35.71 -29.73 7.45
CA THR A 46 -36.71 -29.05 6.60
C THR A 46 -37.55 -29.87 5.60
N ALA A 47 -38.75 -30.27 6.04
CA ALA A 47 -39.87 -30.44 5.13
C ALA A 47 -40.69 -29.14 5.02
N VAL A 48 -41.10 -28.82 3.78
CA VAL A 48 -42.05 -27.78 3.31
C VAL A 48 -41.46 -26.38 3.04
N VAL A 49 -41.21 -26.08 1.75
CA VAL A 49 -42.08 -25.23 0.90
C VAL A 49 -41.81 -25.58 -0.58
N HIS A 50 -42.70 -26.33 -1.22
CA HIS A 50 -42.77 -26.45 -2.68
C HIS A 50 -43.67 -25.34 -3.24
N HIS A 51 -43.24 -24.70 -4.33
CA HIS A 51 -43.80 -23.56 -5.08
C HIS A 51 -43.16 -22.17 -4.89
N GLY A 52 -42.24 -21.97 -3.94
CA GLY A 52 -41.45 -20.72 -3.80
C GLY A 52 -39.98 -20.80 -4.28
N ALA A 53 -39.45 -22.02 -4.38
CA ALA A 53 -38.01 -22.26 -4.53
C ALA A 53 -37.42 -21.73 -5.86
N LEU A 54 -38.19 -21.70 -6.94
CA LEU A 54 -37.72 -21.16 -8.22
C LEU A 54 -37.54 -19.64 -8.15
N ARG A 55 -38.46 -18.93 -7.50
CA ARG A 55 -38.39 -17.46 -7.33
C ARG A 55 -37.26 -17.05 -6.41
N ILE A 56 -37.01 -17.82 -5.35
CA ILE A 56 -35.88 -17.58 -4.45
C ILE A 56 -34.55 -17.85 -5.17
N ARG A 57 -34.44 -18.94 -5.94
CA ARG A 57 -33.24 -19.23 -6.75
C ARG A 57 -33.00 -18.15 -7.83
N LEU A 58 -34.05 -17.67 -8.49
CA LEU A 58 -33.97 -16.55 -9.44
C LEU A 58 -33.60 -15.23 -8.76
N ALA A 59 -34.14 -14.94 -7.59
CA ALA A 59 -33.80 -13.74 -6.83
C ALA A 59 -32.33 -13.77 -6.35
N VAL A 60 -31.84 -14.92 -5.90
CA VAL A 60 -30.43 -15.10 -5.52
C VAL A 60 -29.52 -14.98 -6.75
N ALA A 61 -29.87 -15.62 -7.86
CA ALA A 61 -29.10 -15.51 -9.10
C ALA A 61 -29.06 -14.06 -9.63
N ALA A 62 -30.19 -13.36 -9.59
CA ALA A 62 -30.28 -11.95 -9.97
C ALA A 62 -29.45 -11.06 -9.05
N ALA A 63 -29.48 -11.28 -7.73
CA ALA A 63 -28.67 -10.52 -6.78
C ALA A 63 -27.17 -10.71 -7.01
N VAL A 64 -26.72 -11.95 -7.28
CA VAL A 64 -25.32 -12.24 -7.60
C VAL A 64 -24.91 -11.60 -8.94
N ALA A 65 -25.77 -11.66 -9.96
CA ALA A 65 -25.51 -11.02 -11.25
C ALA A 65 -25.40 -9.49 -11.12
N LEU A 66 -26.24 -8.87 -10.28
CA LEU A 66 -26.22 -7.43 -10.05
C LEU A 66 -24.99 -7.01 -9.24
N LEU A 67 -24.59 -7.80 -8.24
CA LEU A 67 -23.37 -7.56 -7.46
C LEU A 67 -22.11 -7.67 -8.33
N THR A 68 -22.05 -8.67 -9.21
CA THR A 68 -20.92 -8.85 -10.14
C THR A 68 -20.88 -7.75 -11.21
N LEU A 69 -22.02 -7.29 -11.71
CA LEU A 69 -22.10 -6.12 -12.59
C LEU A 69 -21.65 -4.84 -11.89
N LEU A 70 -22.03 -4.62 -10.64
CA LEU A 70 -21.58 -3.45 -9.86
C LEU A 70 -20.07 -3.52 -9.61
N LEU A 71 -19.52 -4.68 -9.27
CA LEU A 71 -18.08 -4.87 -9.10
C LEU A 71 -17.33 -4.66 -10.42
N ALA A 72 -17.83 -5.19 -11.54
CA ALA A 72 -17.24 -4.98 -12.86
C ALA A 72 -17.33 -3.50 -13.29
N TRP A 73 -18.46 -2.84 -13.03
CA TRP A 73 -18.63 -1.42 -13.28
C TRP A 73 -17.65 -0.61 -12.44
N VAL A 74 -17.52 -0.88 -11.14
CA VAL A 74 -16.53 -0.22 -10.27
C VAL A 74 -15.11 -0.48 -10.76
N GLN A 75 -14.77 -1.67 -11.25
CA GLN A 75 -13.43 -1.93 -11.82
C GLN A 75 -13.20 -1.25 -13.18
N LEU A 76 -14.24 -1.06 -14.01
CA LEU A 76 -14.13 -0.33 -15.28
C LEU A 76 -14.16 1.20 -15.13
N SER A 77 -14.91 1.70 -14.13
CA SER A 77 -15.11 3.13 -13.87
C SER A 77 -14.18 3.68 -12.81
N ALA A 78 -13.53 2.83 -12.00
CA ALA A 78 -12.34 3.22 -11.29
C ALA A 78 -11.32 3.67 -12.35
N PRO A 79 -10.80 4.91 -12.28
CA PRO A 79 -9.64 5.26 -13.08
C PRO A 79 -8.62 4.17 -12.77
N ARG A 80 -8.09 3.52 -13.82
CA ARG A 80 -7.01 2.55 -13.69
C ARG A 80 -5.92 3.27 -12.90
N HIS A 81 -5.90 3.06 -11.60
CA HIS A 81 -4.81 3.47 -10.76
C HIS A 81 -3.72 2.53 -11.25
N ALA A 82 -2.91 3.04 -12.18
CA ALA A 82 -1.65 2.45 -12.54
C ALA A 82 -1.01 2.09 -11.21
N THR A 83 -0.98 0.78 -10.91
CA THR A 83 -0.31 0.28 -9.72
C THR A 83 1.09 0.85 -9.80
N PRO A 84 1.52 1.68 -8.83
CA PRO A 84 2.83 2.29 -8.90
C PRO A 84 3.83 1.15 -8.81
N ALA A 85 4.39 0.78 -9.96
CA ALA A 85 5.49 -0.14 -10.03
C ALA A 85 6.66 0.51 -9.27
N ALA A 86 6.95 -0.10 -8.11
CA ALA A 86 8.19 -0.05 -7.34
C ALA A 86 9.05 1.22 -7.48
N ASN A 87 8.66 2.29 -6.80
CA ASN A 87 9.60 3.12 -6.04
C ASN A 87 8.92 3.47 -4.70
N PRO A 88 9.31 2.82 -3.58
CA PRO A 88 8.58 2.85 -2.31
C PRO A 88 8.83 4.12 -1.47
N ILE A 89 9.36 5.18 -2.07
CA ILE A 89 9.71 6.37 -1.30
C ILE A 89 8.47 7.24 -1.20
N ALA A 90 7.89 7.26 0.00
CA ALA A 90 6.85 8.21 0.34
C ALA A 90 7.38 9.62 0.05
N GLU A 91 6.58 10.47 -0.60
CA GLU A 91 6.96 11.83 -0.98
C GLU A 91 7.50 12.64 0.22
N SER A 92 6.97 12.38 1.41
CA SER A 92 7.44 12.99 2.66
C SER A 92 8.89 12.65 3.01
N ALA A 93 9.39 11.49 2.61
CA ALA A 93 10.78 11.09 2.82
C ALA A 93 11.74 11.81 1.87
N LEU A 94 11.30 12.17 0.66
CA LEU A 94 12.14 12.89 -0.32
C LEU A 94 12.59 14.25 0.20
N GLY A 95 11.69 14.98 0.89
CA GLY A 95 12.03 16.26 1.51
C GLY A 95 13.12 16.13 2.58
N VAL A 96 13.07 15.05 3.39
CA VAL A 96 14.08 14.77 4.41
C VAL A 96 15.43 14.43 3.77
N TYR A 97 15.45 13.55 2.76
CA TYR A 97 16.66 13.21 2.02
C TYR A 97 17.30 14.44 1.38
N TRP A 98 16.49 15.32 0.78
CA TRP A 98 16.98 16.56 0.20
C TRP A 98 17.70 17.42 1.22
N GLN A 99 17.09 17.60 2.39
CA GLN A 99 17.65 18.43 3.44
C GLN A 99 18.95 17.85 3.98
N GLU A 100 19.00 16.55 4.24
CA GLU A 100 20.21 15.86 4.67
C GLU A 100 21.35 16.02 3.66
N ILE A 101 21.09 15.74 2.38
CA ILE A 101 22.13 15.81 1.34
C ILE A 101 22.61 17.25 1.14
N ARG A 102 21.71 18.23 1.21
CA ARG A 102 22.10 19.65 1.17
C ARG A 102 22.98 20.07 2.36
N THR A 103 22.81 19.46 3.54
CA THR A 103 23.73 19.74 4.66
C THR A 103 25.13 19.19 4.40
N LEU A 104 25.24 18.08 3.67
CA LEU A 104 26.52 17.46 3.32
C LEU A 104 27.21 18.17 2.14
N PHE A 105 26.43 18.67 1.18
CA PHE A 105 26.92 19.27 -0.07
C PHE A 105 26.31 20.67 -0.30
N PRO A 106 26.63 21.67 0.53
CA PRO A 106 25.92 22.96 0.53
C PRO A 106 26.14 23.85 -0.70
N ASN A 107 27.14 23.56 -1.54
CA ASN A 107 27.56 24.40 -2.67
C ASN A 107 27.63 23.63 -4.00
N GLN A 108 26.99 22.47 -4.09
CA GLN A 108 26.97 21.63 -5.28
C GLN A 108 25.54 21.48 -5.78
N GLY A 109 25.36 21.42 -7.10
CA GLY A 109 24.11 20.96 -7.68
C GLY A 109 23.92 19.50 -7.34
N ILE A 110 22.71 19.16 -6.90
CA ILE A 110 22.36 17.83 -6.41
C ILE A 110 21.24 17.31 -7.29
N THR A 111 21.46 16.14 -7.90
CA THR A 111 20.41 15.37 -8.53
C THR A 111 20.42 13.96 -7.94
N LEU A 112 19.31 13.56 -7.33
CA LEU A 112 19.12 12.17 -6.94
C LEU A 112 18.30 11.47 -8.01
N HIS A 113 18.79 10.33 -8.46
CA HIS A 113 18.14 9.49 -9.43
C HIS A 113 17.85 8.13 -8.84
N TRP A 114 16.58 7.75 -8.77
CA TRP A 114 16.19 6.40 -8.38
C TRP A 114 15.93 5.57 -9.62
N ARG A 115 16.90 4.70 -9.92
CA ARG A 115 16.82 3.69 -10.99
C ARG A 115 16.80 2.30 -10.35
N ASN A 116 15.80 1.50 -10.70
CA ASN A 116 15.65 0.12 -10.20
C ASN A 116 15.68 0.01 -8.65
N GLY A 117 15.14 1.01 -7.95
CA GLY A 117 15.06 1.03 -6.48
C GLY A 117 16.35 1.42 -5.74
N SER A 118 17.43 1.77 -6.45
CA SER A 118 18.67 2.27 -5.83
C SER A 118 18.83 3.78 -6.10
N PRO A 119 19.06 4.62 -5.05
CA PRO A 119 19.42 6.02 -5.25
C PRO A 119 20.84 6.13 -5.80
N GLU A 120 20.98 6.91 -6.86
CA GLU A 120 22.25 7.42 -7.38
C GLU A 120 22.29 8.93 -7.11
N LEU A 121 23.34 9.39 -6.41
CA LEU A 121 23.56 10.81 -6.14
C LEU A 121 24.54 11.35 -7.17
N LEU A 122 24.06 12.25 -8.02
CA LEU A 122 24.88 13.01 -8.96
C LEU A 122 25.13 14.40 -8.38
N LEU A 123 26.41 14.75 -8.29
CA LEU A 123 26.89 16.04 -7.83
C LEU A 123 27.49 16.81 -9.00
N THR A 124 27.08 18.06 -9.17
CA THR A 124 27.62 18.96 -10.18
C THR A 124 28.32 20.14 -9.52
N ASP A 125 29.40 20.63 -10.14
CA ASP A 125 30.14 21.81 -9.68
C ASP A 125 29.37 23.13 -9.86
N SER A 126 28.08 23.06 -10.21
CA SER A 126 27.19 24.21 -10.19
C SER A 126 27.03 24.71 -8.75
N LYS A 127 27.22 26.01 -8.56
CA LYS A 127 27.03 26.65 -7.27
C LYS A 127 25.53 26.73 -6.99
N ALA A 128 24.97 25.68 -6.38
CA ALA A 128 23.57 25.66 -6.01
C ALA A 128 23.24 26.87 -5.13
N MET A 129 22.19 27.62 -5.49
CA MET A 129 21.73 28.70 -4.62
C MET A 129 21.08 28.09 -3.39
N THR A 130 21.38 28.64 -2.21
CA THR A 130 21.07 28.06 -0.90
C THR A 130 19.55 27.96 -0.59
N ALA A 131 18.69 28.36 -1.51
CA ALA A 131 17.23 28.44 -1.33
C ALA A 131 16.42 27.88 -2.52
N GLU A 132 17.02 27.04 -3.37
CA GLU A 132 16.26 26.44 -4.47
C GLU A 132 15.27 25.38 -3.94
N THR A 133 14.03 25.46 -4.43
CA THR A 133 12.96 24.53 -4.08
C THR A 133 13.25 23.18 -4.74
N PRO A 134 13.27 22.07 -3.98
CA PRO A 134 13.44 20.75 -4.57
C PRO A 134 12.27 20.42 -5.50
N LEU A 135 12.59 19.91 -6.68
CA LEU A 135 11.64 19.45 -7.68
C LEU A 135 11.70 17.94 -7.77
N MET A 136 10.55 17.29 -7.59
CA MET A 136 10.41 15.86 -7.87
C MET A 136 9.90 15.70 -9.31
N ILE A 137 10.60 14.90 -10.10
CA ILE A 137 10.21 14.53 -11.46
C ILE A 137 10.13 13.02 -11.52
N ARG A 138 8.95 12.49 -11.84
CA ARG A 138 8.74 11.07 -12.04
C ARG A 138 8.39 10.81 -13.49
N VAL A 139 9.20 9.96 -14.12
CA VAL A 139 9.03 9.56 -15.52
C VAL A 139 8.73 8.08 -15.55
N CYS A 140 7.54 7.71 -16.00
CA CYS A 140 7.14 6.31 -16.14
C CYS A 140 7.07 5.93 -17.61
N ARG A 141 7.78 4.87 -17.99
CA ARG A 141 7.73 4.25 -19.31
C ARG A 141 7.27 2.82 -19.15
N ASN A 142 6.09 2.51 -19.67
CA ASN A 142 5.39 1.25 -19.38
C ASN A 142 5.26 1.07 -17.85
N ASP A 143 5.76 -0.03 -17.28
CA ASP A 143 5.75 -0.32 -15.84
C ASP A 143 7.07 0.05 -15.13
N ARG A 144 7.93 0.86 -15.73
CA ARG A 144 9.19 1.30 -15.10
C ARG A 144 9.15 2.80 -14.87
N CYS A 145 9.20 3.19 -13.61
CA CYS A 145 9.27 4.58 -13.21
C CYS A 145 10.67 4.91 -12.71
N GLU A 146 11.23 6.00 -13.22
CA GLU A 146 12.42 6.64 -12.69
C GLU A 146 11.97 7.90 -11.94
N VAL A 147 12.57 8.16 -10.78
CA VAL A 147 12.31 9.36 -9.99
C VAL A 147 13.59 10.16 -9.92
N PHE A 148 13.48 11.44 -10.22
CA PHE A 148 14.54 12.43 -10.12
C PHE A 148 14.15 13.45 -9.06
N LEU A 149 15.10 13.82 -8.22
CA LEU A 149 14.98 14.92 -7.27
C LEU A 149 16.11 15.90 -7.54
N THR A 150 15.75 17.08 -8.01
CA THR A 150 16.70 18.08 -8.53
C THR A 150 16.16 19.50 -8.30
N THR A 151 16.76 20.51 -8.91
CA THR A 151 16.26 21.90 -8.87
C THR A 151 16.15 22.49 -10.27
N SER A 152 15.45 23.61 -10.39
CA SER A 152 15.35 24.36 -11.64
C SER A 152 16.74 24.78 -12.15
N GLY A 153 16.95 24.71 -13.47
CA GLY A 153 18.21 25.05 -14.12
C GLY A 153 19.22 23.91 -14.24
N HIS A 154 18.87 22.68 -13.82
CA HIS A 154 19.70 21.50 -13.98
C HIS A 154 19.26 20.65 -15.18
N SER A 155 20.22 19.97 -15.80
CA SER A 155 19.97 19.02 -16.89
C SER A 155 19.95 17.60 -16.35
N ILE A 156 18.98 16.79 -16.79
CA ILE A 156 18.82 15.38 -16.40
C ILE A 156 18.76 14.49 -17.64
N ASP A 157 19.38 13.30 -17.58
CA ASP A 157 19.27 12.29 -18.61
C ASP A 157 18.02 11.44 -18.39
N ILE A 158 17.06 11.53 -19.32
CA ILE A 158 15.86 10.70 -19.34
C ILE A 158 15.92 9.84 -20.58
N PHE A 159 16.22 8.55 -20.40
CA PHE A 159 16.29 7.55 -21.46
C PHE A 159 17.29 7.87 -22.60
N GLY A 160 18.43 8.49 -22.28
CA GLY A 160 19.46 8.84 -23.26
C GLY A 160 19.24 10.20 -23.93
N THR A 161 18.31 11.00 -23.42
CA THR A 161 18.03 12.36 -23.87
C THR A 161 18.19 13.32 -22.71
N ASP A 162 18.99 14.36 -22.91
CA ASP A 162 19.17 15.43 -21.94
C ASP A 162 17.96 16.36 -21.95
N TYR A 163 17.41 16.61 -20.77
CA TYR A 163 16.34 17.56 -20.53
C TYR A 163 16.75 18.58 -19.47
N ASP A 164 16.60 19.86 -19.81
CA ASP A 164 16.72 20.94 -18.84
C ASP A 164 15.42 21.07 -18.05
N VAL A 165 15.55 21.08 -16.73
CA VAL A 165 14.45 21.21 -15.80
C VAL A 165 14.20 22.68 -15.52
N LEU A 166 13.00 23.16 -15.80
CA LEU A 166 12.62 24.55 -15.56
C LEU A 166 11.36 24.62 -14.70
N GLU A 167 11.43 25.36 -13.59
CA GLU A 167 10.25 25.77 -12.84
C GLU A 167 9.74 27.11 -13.37
N THR A 168 8.45 27.19 -13.67
CA THR A 168 7.78 28.44 -14.06
C THR A 168 7.49 29.30 -12.83
N GLY A 169 7.23 30.59 -13.03
CA GLY A 169 6.80 31.48 -11.92
C GLY A 169 5.47 31.07 -11.27
N ALA A 170 4.73 30.14 -11.87
CA ALA A 170 3.50 29.57 -11.31
C ALA A 170 3.74 28.26 -10.52
N GLY A 171 4.98 27.79 -10.41
CA GLY A 171 5.34 26.53 -9.74
C GLY A 171 5.09 25.29 -10.60
N GLU A 172 4.87 25.46 -11.91
CA GLU A 172 4.79 24.34 -12.85
C GLU A 172 6.20 23.96 -13.28
N VAL A 173 6.45 22.67 -13.52
CA VAL A 173 7.74 22.18 -13.98
C VAL A 173 7.64 21.78 -15.45
N ILE A 174 8.54 22.29 -16.27
CA ILE A 174 8.66 22.03 -17.70
C ILE A 174 10.01 21.38 -17.93
N LEU A 175 10.03 20.31 -18.73
CA LEU A 175 11.27 19.71 -19.22
C LEU A 175 11.53 20.21 -20.64
N VAL A 176 12.75 20.65 -20.94
CA VAL A 176 13.10 21.16 -22.26
C VAL A 176 14.26 20.37 -22.85
N SER A 177 14.06 19.80 -24.03
CA SER A 177 15.11 19.14 -24.81
C SER A 177 15.49 19.97 -26.02
N SER A 178 16.55 19.55 -26.72
CA SER A 178 16.91 20.09 -28.04
C SER A 178 15.81 19.95 -29.09
N THR A 179 14.90 18.97 -28.92
CA THR A 179 13.77 18.74 -29.84
C THR A 179 12.50 19.51 -29.49
N GLY A 180 12.48 20.17 -28.34
CA GLY A 180 11.34 20.96 -27.87
C GLY A 180 11.00 20.73 -26.39
N PRO A 181 10.04 21.50 -25.86
CA PRO A 181 9.53 21.31 -24.52
C PRO A 181 8.69 20.02 -24.44
N TRP A 182 8.75 19.38 -23.28
CA TRP A 182 7.88 18.27 -22.91
C TRP A 182 6.96 18.74 -21.79
N LEU A 183 5.68 18.82 -22.13
CA LEU A 183 4.65 19.23 -21.20
C LEU A 183 4.13 18.03 -20.40
N PRO A 184 3.67 18.24 -19.15
CA PRO A 184 2.96 17.21 -18.40
C PRO A 184 1.75 16.70 -19.21
N ASP A 185 1.54 15.38 -19.18
CA ASP A 185 0.48 14.65 -19.91
C ASP A 185 0.60 14.57 -21.46
N GLU A 186 1.69 15.03 -22.07
CA GLU A 186 1.96 14.77 -23.49
C GLU A 186 2.55 13.38 -23.72
N THR A 187 1.91 12.62 -24.62
CA THR A 187 2.40 11.34 -25.12
C THR A 187 3.55 11.57 -26.09
N HIS A 188 4.76 11.15 -25.72
CA HIS A 188 5.95 11.32 -26.56
C HIS A 188 6.22 10.04 -27.37
N GLY A 189 5.72 10.00 -28.61
CA GLY A 189 5.89 8.88 -29.55
C GLY A 189 4.88 7.73 -29.34
N ASP A 190 5.28 6.51 -29.73
CA ASP A 190 4.45 5.28 -29.65
C ASP A 190 4.47 4.61 -28.26
N VAL A 191 5.04 5.29 -27.27
CA VAL A 191 5.19 4.80 -25.90
C VAL A 191 4.46 5.76 -24.97
N GLU A 192 3.57 5.22 -24.13
CA GLU A 192 2.91 5.98 -23.06
C GLU A 192 3.97 6.33 -22.02
N ILE A 193 4.46 7.57 -22.09
CA ILE A 193 5.36 8.13 -21.09
C ILE A 193 4.58 9.12 -20.26
N ARG A 194 4.52 8.88 -18.94
CA ARG A 194 3.84 9.75 -17.99
C ARG A 194 4.85 10.57 -17.21
N LEU A 195 4.66 11.88 -17.22
CA LEU A 195 5.47 12.84 -16.49
C LEU A 195 4.67 13.42 -15.33
N GLU A 196 5.16 13.21 -14.12
CA GLU A 196 4.65 13.86 -12.92
C GLU A 196 5.78 14.72 -12.34
N ALA A 197 5.68 16.04 -12.51
CA ALA A 197 6.68 16.96 -12.00
C ALA A 197 6.03 17.95 -11.02
N ARG A 198 6.57 18.04 -9.81
CA ARG A 198 6.02 18.88 -8.74
C ARG A 198 7.12 19.49 -7.88
N SER A 199 6.85 20.71 -7.44
CA SER A 199 7.63 21.40 -6.40
C SER A 199 7.35 20.74 -5.05
N LEU A 200 8.40 20.29 -4.36
CA LEU A 200 8.29 19.82 -2.99
C LEU A 200 8.37 21.06 -2.10
N GLU A 201 7.21 21.55 -1.65
CA GLU A 201 7.18 22.56 -0.60
C GLU A 201 7.92 21.98 0.61
N ALA A 202 9.10 22.53 0.91
CA ALA A 202 9.80 22.23 2.14
C ALA A 202 8.91 22.71 3.28
N LYS A 203 8.17 21.78 3.88
CA LYS A 203 7.35 22.04 5.05
C LYS A 203 8.32 22.37 6.19
N LEU A 204 8.54 23.67 6.39
CA LEU A 204 9.28 24.25 7.51
C LEU A 204 8.60 23.87 8.84
#